data_AF-A0A7S4I9Z2-F1
#
_entry.id   AF-A0A7S4I9Z2-F1
#
_cell.length_a   1.000
_cell.length_b   1.000
_cell.length_c   1.000
_cell.angle_alpha   90.00
_cell.angle_beta   90.00
_cell.angle_gamma   90.00
#
_symmetry.space_group_name_H-M   'P 1'
#
loop_
_entity.id
_entity.type
_entity.pdbx_description
1 polymer ?
#
loop_
_entity_poly.entity_id
_entity_poly.type
_entity_poly.pdbx_seq_one_letter_code
_entity_poly.pdbx_strand_id
1 'polypeptide(L)'
;MILLVTFFTNVTLSITVDHITIWSVETTLPELMEPNGGLCLDDDTVLEILALIPELHDDIEIILGILAITGCEPRGLFSMCFYFDPCEAYSSSICGCFEFDFQLLYWRGYCLYKFRGNIGCVGS
;
A
#
# COMPACT_ATOMS: atom_id res chain seq x y z
N MET A 1 5.35 -26.88 23.13
CA MET A 1 5.23 -25.49 23.62
C MET A 1 6.64 -24.97 23.83
N ILE A 2 7.19 -24.30 22.81
CA ILE A 2 8.48 -23.61 22.87
C ILE A 2 8.17 -22.19 22.42
N LEU A 3 8.10 -21.28 23.40
CA LEU A 3 8.27 -19.85 23.21
C LEU A 3 9.64 -19.66 22.56
N LEU A 4 9.70 -19.32 21.27
CA LEU A 4 10.91 -18.77 20.66
C LEU A 4 10.48 -17.80 19.55
N VAL A 5 10.58 -16.51 19.92
CA VAL A 5 10.96 -15.37 19.07
C VAL A 5 9.84 -14.68 18.27
N THR A 6 8.92 -14.08 19.01
CA THR A 6 8.12 -12.88 18.69
C THR A 6 8.96 -11.60 18.51
N PHE A 7 10.20 -11.67 18.03
CA PHE A 7 11.19 -10.58 18.20
C PHE A 7 11.46 -9.72 16.95
N PHE A 8 10.88 -10.06 15.80
CA PHE A 8 10.91 -9.24 14.59
C PHE A 8 9.49 -9.10 14.01
N THR A 9 8.50 -8.89 14.87
CA THR A 9 7.13 -8.65 14.43
C THR A 9 6.95 -7.25 13.90
N ASN A 10 7.58 -6.22 14.48
CA ASN A 10 7.29 -4.84 14.11
C ASN A 10 8.02 -4.44 12.82
N VAL A 11 7.25 -3.89 11.88
CA VAL A 11 7.73 -3.35 10.61
C VAL A 11 7.21 -1.92 10.51
N THR A 12 8.08 -1.00 10.10
CA THR A 12 7.68 0.35 9.74
C THR A 12 7.49 0.39 8.24
N LEU A 13 6.27 0.69 7.80
CA LEU A 13 5.98 1.01 6.41
C LEU A 13 5.97 2.52 6.27
N SER A 14 6.73 3.06 5.32
CA SER A 14 6.76 4.49 5.06
C SER A 14 6.82 4.78 3.57
N ILE A 15 6.16 5.87 3.19
CA ILE A 15 6.21 6.42 1.84
C ILE A 15 7.06 7.68 1.91
N THR A 16 8.11 7.70 1.09
CA THR A 16 9.10 8.78 1.07
C THR A 16 9.23 9.30 -0.35
N VAL A 17 9.07 10.61 -0.53
CA VAL A 17 9.22 11.33 -1.80
C VAL A 17 10.33 12.36 -1.59
N ASP A 18 11.34 12.38 -2.46
CA ASP A 18 12.50 13.28 -2.35
C ASP A 18 13.16 13.30 -0.97
N HIS A 19 13.31 12.11 -0.38
CA HIS A 19 13.85 11.89 0.98
C HIS A 19 13.01 12.45 2.14
N ILE A 20 11.81 12.96 1.86
CA ILE A 20 10.84 13.40 2.87
C ILE A 20 9.81 12.28 3.08
N THR A 21 9.71 11.78 4.30
CA THR A 21 8.67 10.81 4.68
C THR A 21 7.34 11.54 4.84
N ILE A 22 6.40 11.23 3.97
CA ILE A 22 5.08 11.87 3.91
C ILE A 22 4.00 11.04 4.62
N TRP A 23 4.23 9.73 4.75
CA TRP A 23 3.37 8.83 5.49
C TRP A 23 4.21 7.71 6.11
N SER A 24 3.87 7.30 7.32
CA SER A 24 4.54 6.21 8.02
C SER A 24 3.62 5.58 9.05
N VAL A 25 3.69 4.26 9.19
CA VAL A 25 2.98 3.51 10.22
C VAL A 25 3.82 2.35 10.72
N GLU A 26 3.67 2.04 12.00
CA GLU A 26 4.18 0.82 12.59
C GLU A 26 3.08 -0.24 12.55
N THR A 27 3.42 -1.42 12.02
CA THR A 27 2.54 -2.58 11.96
C THR A 27 3.35 -3.83 12.27
N THR A 28 2.75 -5.01 12.14
CA THR A 28 3.45 -6.27 12.33
C THR A 28 3.39 -7.21 11.12
N LEU A 29 4.40 -8.07 10.94
CA LEU A 29 4.36 -9.10 9.89
C LEU A 29 3.08 -9.95 9.91
N PRO A 30 2.59 -10.46 11.07
CA PRO A 30 1.31 -11.15 11.12
C PRO A 30 0.11 -10.28 10.73
N GLU A 31 0.14 -8.99 11.05
CA GLU A 31 -0.86 -8.03 10.60
C GLU A 31 -0.78 -7.73 9.11
N LEU A 32 0.34 -8.04 8.44
CA LEU A 32 0.56 -7.89 6.99
C LEU A 32 0.18 -9.13 6.17
N MET A 33 -0.26 -10.22 6.83
CA MET A 33 -0.54 -11.52 6.22
C MET A 33 -2.04 -11.78 6.08
N GLU A 34 -2.45 -12.43 4.99
CA GLU A 34 -3.83 -12.90 4.77
C GLU A 34 -4.36 -13.80 5.92
N PRO A 35 -5.67 -13.78 6.25
CA PRO A 35 -6.80 -13.39 5.40
C PRO A 35 -7.35 -11.96 5.60
N ASN A 36 -6.83 -11.19 6.56
CA ASN A 36 -7.31 -9.83 6.86
C ASN A 36 -6.18 -8.78 6.92
N GLY A 37 -4.94 -9.15 6.60
CA GLY A 37 -3.77 -8.38 6.98
C GLY A 37 -3.22 -7.41 5.93
N GLY A 38 -3.91 -7.13 4.84
CA GLY A 38 -3.43 -6.05 3.97
C GLY A 38 -3.43 -4.73 4.76
N LEU A 39 -2.30 -4.03 4.85
CA LEU A 39 -2.36 -2.63 5.26
C LEU A 39 -2.69 -1.79 4.04
N CYS A 40 -3.93 -1.32 3.97
CA CYS A 40 -4.43 -0.51 2.87
C CYS A 40 -4.48 0.97 3.24
N LEU A 41 -4.01 1.81 2.33
CA LEU A 41 -4.27 3.23 2.34
C LEU A 41 -5.65 3.48 1.73
N ASP A 42 -6.43 4.34 2.39
CA ASP A 42 -7.68 4.84 1.84
C ASP A 42 -7.44 5.82 0.69
N ASP A 43 -8.50 6.08 -0.07
CA ASP A 43 -8.44 6.93 -1.25
C ASP A 43 -7.90 8.34 -0.95
N ASP A 44 -8.30 8.92 0.18
CA ASP A 44 -7.89 10.27 0.58
C ASP A 44 -6.39 10.33 0.84
N THR A 45 -5.85 9.36 1.59
CA THR A 45 -4.42 9.26 1.87
C THR A 45 -3.60 9.04 0.59
N VAL A 46 -4.10 8.20 -0.33
CA VAL A 46 -3.43 7.97 -1.62
C VAL A 46 -3.40 9.24 -2.46
N LEU A 47 -4.51 9.97 -2.55
CA LEU A 47 -4.60 11.21 -3.31
C LEU A 47 -3.72 12.32 -2.70
N GLU A 48 -3.68 12.45 -1.37
CA GLU A 48 -2.78 13.37 -0.68
C GLU A 48 -1.32 13.06 -1.01
N ILE A 49 -0.92 11.79 -0.97
CA ILE A 49 0.43 11.35 -1.30
C ILE A 49 0.79 11.65 -2.76
N LEU A 50 -0.12 11.37 -3.69
CA LEU A 50 0.10 11.63 -5.12
C LEU A 50 0.22 13.13 -5.41
N ALA A 51 -0.55 13.99 -4.72
CA ALA A 51 -0.45 15.44 -4.84
C ALA A 51 0.91 15.99 -4.38
N LEU A 52 1.63 15.28 -3.50
CA LEU A 52 2.96 15.67 -3.03
C LEU A 52 4.08 15.35 -4.03
N ILE A 53 3.81 14.58 -5.08
CA ILE A 53 4.77 14.29 -6.15
C ILE A 53 4.71 15.45 -7.16
N PRO A 54 5.76 16.27 -7.31
CA PRO A 54 5.69 17.50 -8.11
C PRO A 54 5.27 17.26 -9.57
N GLU A 55 5.69 16.14 -10.15
CA GLU A 55 5.37 15.76 -11.54
C GLU A 55 3.90 15.39 -11.76
N LEU A 56 3.18 15.02 -10.70
CA LEU A 56 1.79 14.58 -10.75
C LEU A 56 0.81 15.61 -10.19
N HIS A 57 1.31 16.70 -9.60
CA HIS A 57 0.50 17.69 -8.89
C HIS A 57 -0.66 18.22 -9.73
N ASP A 58 -0.38 18.70 -10.95
CA ASP A 58 -1.39 19.30 -11.82
C ASP A 58 -2.45 18.28 -12.27
N ASP A 59 -2.03 17.04 -12.55
CA ASP A 59 -2.93 15.95 -12.93
C ASP A 59 -3.86 15.58 -11.77
N ILE A 60 -3.34 15.55 -10.54
CA ILE A 60 -4.11 15.26 -9.33
C ILE A 60 -5.09 16.37 -9.00
N GLU A 61 -4.72 17.65 -9.11
CA GLU A 61 -5.65 18.77 -8.91
C GLU A 61 -6.81 18.71 -9.92
N ILE A 62 -6.55 18.35 -11.17
CA ILE A 62 -7.58 18.16 -12.19
C ILE A 62 -8.52 17.01 -11.80
N ILE A 63 -7.98 15.87 -11.36
CA ILE A 63 -8.76 14.72 -10.91
C ILE A 63 -9.65 15.10 -9.71
N LEU A 64 -9.08 15.76 -8.70
CA LEU A 64 -9.82 16.24 -7.53
C LEU A 64 -10.93 17.22 -7.92
N GLY A 65 -10.65 18.14 -8.85
CA GLY A 65 -11.64 19.07 -9.39
C GLY A 65 -12.80 18.36 -10.08
N ILE A 66 -12.53 17.33 -10.89
CA ILE A 66 -13.57 16.51 -11.55
C ILE A 66 -14.41 15.75 -10.52
N LEU A 67 -13.78 15.13 -9.52
CA LEU A 67 -14.47 14.39 -8.45
C LEU A 67 -15.43 15.30 -7.67
N ALA A 68 -14.96 16.50 -7.30
CA ALA A 68 -15.77 17.50 -6.60
C ALA A 68 -16.97 17.97 -7.44
N ILE A 69 -16.79 18.26 -8.73
CA ILE A 69 -17.86 18.73 -9.62
C ILE A 69 -18.90 17.62 -9.89
N THR A 70 -18.44 16.38 -9.99
CA THR A 70 -19.31 15.23 -10.28
C THR A 70 -20.02 14.69 -9.04
N GLY A 71 -19.65 15.14 -7.84
CA GLY A 71 -20.15 14.60 -6.57
C GLY A 71 -19.72 13.16 -6.34
N CYS A 72 -18.70 12.70 -7.07
CA CYS A 72 -18.07 11.40 -6.88
C CYS A 72 -17.07 11.54 -5.75
N GLU A 73 -17.50 11.30 -4.52
CA GLU A 73 -16.54 11.10 -3.42
C GLU A 73 -15.70 9.85 -3.73
N PRO A 74 -14.36 9.93 -3.58
CA PRO A 74 -13.48 8.80 -3.78
C PRO A 74 -13.70 7.79 -2.64
N ARG A 75 -14.72 6.97 -2.79
CA ARG A 75 -15.05 5.87 -1.88
C ARG A 75 -14.74 4.55 -2.58
N GLY A 76 -13.46 4.21 -2.69
CA GLY A 76 -12.97 2.97 -3.31
C GLY A 76 -12.58 3.09 -4.79
N LEU A 77 -12.23 4.29 -5.25
CA LEU A 77 -11.61 4.54 -6.54
C LEU A 77 -10.11 4.19 -6.52
N PHE A 78 -9.46 4.35 -5.37
CA PHE A 78 -8.03 4.11 -5.18
C PHE A 78 -7.81 3.16 -4.02
N SER A 79 -6.92 2.18 -4.18
CA SER A 79 -6.43 1.41 -3.03
C SER A 79 -4.98 1.08 -3.25
N MET A 80 -4.15 1.36 -2.25
CA MET A 80 -2.78 0.87 -2.18
C MET A 80 -2.67 -0.01 -0.94
N CYS A 81 -2.50 -1.31 -1.15
CA CYS A 81 -2.42 -2.28 -0.05
C CYS A 81 -1.06 -2.95 -0.02
N PHE A 82 -0.48 -3.05 1.16
CA PHE A 82 0.80 -3.69 1.43
C PHE A 82 0.57 -5.05 2.08
N TYR A 83 1.26 -6.07 1.59
CA TYR A 83 1.14 -7.45 2.04
C TYR A 83 2.52 -8.08 2.24
N PHE A 84 2.55 -9.12 3.06
CA PHE A 84 3.70 -10.01 3.20
C PHE A 84 3.29 -11.45 2.87
N ASP A 85 3.92 -12.03 1.86
CA ASP A 85 3.70 -13.42 1.44
C ASP A 85 4.84 -14.32 1.96
N PRO A 86 4.60 -15.18 2.96
CA PRO A 86 5.64 -16.02 3.55
C PRO A 86 6.07 -17.15 2.61
N CYS A 87 7.33 -17.59 2.71
CA CYS A 87 7.77 -18.80 2.01
C CYS A 87 6.95 -20.03 2.44
N GLU A 88 6.66 -20.94 1.49
CA GLU A 88 5.97 -22.18 1.81
C GLU A 88 6.78 -22.99 2.85
N ALA A 89 6.13 -23.25 3.99
CA ALA A 89 6.58 -24.04 5.15
C ALA A 89 7.46 -23.33 6.20
N TYR A 90 6.88 -23.23 7.41
CA TYR A 90 7.47 -23.24 8.75
C TYR A 90 9.00 -23.29 8.89
N SER A 91 9.72 -22.31 8.37
CA SER A 91 11.12 -22.11 8.72
C SER A 91 11.19 -21.30 10.02
N SER A 92 12.16 -21.60 10.87
CA SER A 92 12.46 -20.81 12.08
C SER A 92 13.05 -19.42 11.78
N SER A 93 13.05 -19.02 10.51
CA SER A 93 13.60 -17.78 9.97
C SER A 93 12.51 -17.01 9.23
N ILE A 94 12.57 -15.68 9.26
CA ILE A 94 11.68 -14.83 8.47
C ILE A 94 12.04 -15.01 7.00
N CYS A 95 11.13 -15.63 6.24
CA CYS A 95 11.25 -15.88 4.82
C CYS A 95 9.94 -15.47 4.15
N GLY A 96 10.01 -14.61 3.13
CA GLY A 96 8.84 -14.17 2.38
C GLY A 96 9.10 -12.92 1.54
N CYS A 97 8.08 -12.47 0.81
CA CYS A 97 8.15 -11.31 -0.06
C CYS A 97 7.12 -10.25 0.34
N PHE A 98 7.55 -8.99 0.33
CA PHE A 98 6.64 -7.86 0.44
C PHE A 98 6.09 -7.52 -0.94
N GLU A 99 4.79 -7.31 -1.00
CA GLU A 99 4.08 -6.95 -2.22
C GLU A 99 3.21 -5.73 -1.98
N PHE A 100 3.03 -4.93 -3.02
CA PHE A 100 1.97 -3.93 -3.06
C PHE A 100 0.97 -4.28 -4.15
N ASP A 101 -0.32 -4.15 -3.84
CA ASP A 101 -1.42 -4.13 -4.81
C ASP A 101 -1.94 -2.68 -4.88
N PHE A 102 -1.77 -2.09 -6.06
CA PHE A 102 -2.28 -0.77 -6.39
C PHE A 102 -3.42 -0.91 -7.39
N GLN A 103 -4.56 -0.30 -7.09
CA GLN A 103 -5.71 -0.27 -7.96
C GLN A 103 -6.19 1.16 -8.17
N LEU A 104 -6.35 1.52 -9.44
CA LEU A 104 -6.98 2.74 -9.92
C LEU A 104 -8.18 2.36 -10.78
N LEU A 105 -9.39 2.63 -10.28
CA LEU A 105 -10.66 2.42 -10.98
C LEU A 105 -11.19 3.74 -11.53
N TYR A 106 -11.52 3.79 -12.82
CA TYR A 106 -12.19 4.92 -13.45
C TYR A 106 -13.36 4.46 -14.34
N TRP A 107 -14.52 5.08 -14.09
CA TRP A 107 -15.82 4.71 -14.68
C TRP A 107 -16.38 5.85 -15.55
N ARG A 108 -17.11 5.47 -16.61
CA ARG A 108 -17.50 6.29 -17.80
C ARG A 108 -16.35 6.63 -18.76
N GLY A 109 -15.31 5.80 -18.73
CA GLY A 109 -14.72 5.20 -19.93
C GLY A 109 -13.36 5.75 -20.38
N TYR A 110 -12.27 5.63 -19.64
CA TYR A 110 -11.76 4.47 -18.91
C TYR A 110 -10.52 4.89 -18.11
N CYS A 111 -10.18 4.12 -17.07
CA CYS A 111 -8.83 3.80 -16.60
C CYS A 111 -8.98 2.69 -15.55
N LEU A 112 -8.45 1.51 -15.83
CA LEU A 112 -8.42 0.36 -14.91
C LEU A 112 -6.97 -0.06 -14.81
N TYR A 113 -6.19 0.72 -14.08
CA TYR A 113 -4.78 0.39 -13.84
C TYR A 113 -4.73 -0.40 -12.54
N LYS A 114 -4.62 -1.72 -12.67
CA LYS A 114 -4.31 -2.60 -11.56
C LYS A 114 -2.87 -3.05 -11.71
N PHE A 115 -2.10 -2.87 -10.66
CA PHE A 115 -0.71 -3.28 -10.61
C PHE A 115 -0.45 -4.00 -9.29
N ARG A 116 0.14 -5.20 -9.38
CA ARG A 116 0.69 -5.88 -8.22
C ARG A 116 2.19 -6.05 -8.45
N GLY A 117 2.99 -5.60 -7.50
CA GLY A 117 4.45 -5.64 -7.63
C GLY A 117 5.13 -6.14 -6.37
N ASN A 118 6.23 -6.85 -6.60
CA ASN A 118 7.15 -7.27 -5.56
C ASN A 118 8.04 -6.08 -5.18
N ILE A 119 8.08 -5.76 -3.89
CA ILE A 119 8.94 -4.71 -3.32
C ILE A 119 10.31 -5.29 -2.97
N GLY A 120 10.32 -6.52 -2.47
CA GLY A 120 11.53 -7.26 -2.14
C GLY A 120 11.22 -8.47 -1.27
N CYS A 121 12.17 -9.38 -1.18
CA CYS A 121 12.06 -10.60 -0.38
C CYS A 121 13.14 -10.67 0.69
N VAL A 122 12.82 -11.34 1.79
CA VAL A 122 13.71 -11.61 2.92
C VAL A 122 13.86 -13.12 3.05
N GLY A 123 15.05 -13.59 3.43
CA GLY A 123 15.29 -14.99 3.77
C GLY A 123 15.54 -15.95 2.59
N SER A 124 16.01 -15.41 1.45
CA SER A 124 16.42 -16.18 0.27
C SER A 124 17.65 -17.07 0.50
#